data_AF-A0A7S1UHP7-F1
#
_entry.id   AF-A0A7S1UHP7-F1
#
_cell.length_a   1.000
_cell.length_b   1.000
_cell.length_c   1.000
_cell.angle_alpha   90.00
_cell.angle_beta   90.00
_cell.angle_gamma   90.00
#
_symmetry.space_group_name_H-M   'P 1'
#
loop_
_entity.id
_entity.type
_entity.pdbx_description
1 polymer ?
#
loop_
_entity_poly.entity_id
_entity_poly.type
_entity_poly.pdbx_seq_one_letter_code
_entity_poly.pdbx_strand_id
1 'polypeptide(L)'
;AGFRDGSFRVLVATDVAARGLDMIVDLVIMFEPPVKKSGYPDTETYVHRSGRTGRAGRKGTCVTLYTPRQRSALQQIERKIGNSFQWLGAPQPTDILKVAATQVLDSLSRVDNDILPAFKEAADSAIEEFGDVNQALAAALALAAGHTKMPAPRSLLTNMDGFTTCQFDAGN
;
A
#
# COMPACT_ATOMS: atom_id res chain seq x y z
N ALA A 1 21.28 9.87 7.91
CA ALA A 1 21.79 8.50 8.16
C ALA A 1 20.64 7.49 8.15
N GLY A 2 19.68 7.60 9.08
CA GLY A 2 18.64 6.59 9.32
C GLY A 2 17.78 6.07 8.15
N PHE A 3 17.56 6.82 7.08
CA PHE A 3 16.80 6.29 5.93
C PHE A 3 17.67 5.44 5.00
N ARG A 4 18.96 5.80 4.83
CA ARG A 4 19.88 5.08 3.94
C ARG A 4 20.39 3.77 4.55
N ASP A 5 20.51 3.71 5.87
CA ASP A 5 20.92 2.51 6.61
C ASP A 5 19.73 1.58 6.93
N GLY A 6 18.50 1.97 6.58
CA GLY A 6 17.28 1.17 6.76
C GLY A 6 16.62 1.30 8.13
N SER A 7 17.14 2.12 9.06
CA SER A 7 16.51 2.38 10.35
C SER A 7 15.10 2.98 10.21
N PHE A 8 14.89 3.77 9.16
CA PHE A 8 13.59 4.27 8.74
C PHE A 8 13.26 3.74 7.34
N ARG A 9 12.12 3.08 7.21
CA ARG A 9 11.63 2.56 5.92
C ARG A 9 10.79 3.57 5.13
N VAL A 10 10.36 4.66 5.78
CA VAL A 10 9.48 5.68 5.19
C VAL A 10 10.05 7.06 5.47
N LEU A 11 10.01 7.92 4.45
CA LEU A 11 10.38 9.33 4.54
C LEU A 11 9.24 10.20 4.00
N VAL A 12 8.84 11.20 4.78
CA VAL A 12 7.87 12.22 4.37
C VAL A 12 8.60 13.53 4.17
N ALA A 13 8.46 14.14 2.99
CA ALA A 13 9.17 15.38 2.63
C ALA A 13 8.30 16.30 1.78
N THR A 14 8.51 17.61 1.92
CA THR A 14 8.01 18.64 0.99
C THR A 14 9.01 18.84 -0.15
N ASP A 15 8.62 19.54 -1.23
CA ASP A 15 9.54 19.84 -2.34
C ASP A 15 10.80 20.55 -1.89
N VAL A 16 10.69 21.46 -0.91
CA VAL A 16 11.84 22.20 -0.37
C VAL A 16 12.76 21.27 0.39
N ALA A 17 12.20 20.44 1.29
CA ALA A 17 12.98 19.50 2.08
C ALA A 17 13.58 18.36 1.23
N ALA A 18 12.95 18.03 0.10
CA ALA A 18 13.42 17.00 -0.82
C ALA A 18 14.57 17.45 -1.72
N ARG A 19 14.81 18.76 -1.86
CA ARG A 19 15.98 19.27 -2.60
C ARG A 19 17.25 18.93 -1.84
N GLY A 20 18.20 18.29 -2.52
CA GLY A 20 19.43 17.78 -1.91
C GLY A 20 19.30 16.38 -1.31
N LEU A 21 18.09 15.80 -1.27
CA LEU A 21 17.92 14.38 -1.00
C LEU A 21 18.29 13.56 -2.25
N ASP A 22 19.56 13.16 -2.32
CA ASP A 22 20.01 12.18 -3.29
C ASP A 22 19.79 10.77 -2.72
N MET A 23 18.58 10.25 -2.92
CA MET A 23 18.20 8.88 -2.58
C MET A 23 17.32 8.30 -3.68
N ILE A 24 17.56 7.02 -3.97
CA ILE A 24 16.74 6.22 -4.88
C ILE A 24 15.86 5.35 -4.00
N VAL A 25 14.56 5.31 -4.29
CA VAL A 25 13.56 4.56 -3.52
C VAL A 25 12.78 3.61 -4.41
N ASP A 26 12.29 2.52 -3.85
CA ASP A 26 11.47 1.54 -4.58
C ASP A 26 10.07 2.07 -4.89
N LEU A 27 9.54 2.94 -4.02
CA LEU A 27 8.20 3.50 -4.10
C LEU A 27 8.21 5.01 -3.82
N VAL A 28 7.61 5.78 -4.72
CA VAL A 28 7.25 7.19 -4.50
C VAL A 28 5.74 7.28 -4.34
N ILE A 29 5.28 7.92 -3.25
CA ILE A 29 3.87 8.28 -3.07
C ILE A 29 3.77 9.80 -3.08
N MET A 30 3.13 10.34 -4.11
CA MET A 30 2.76 11.76 -4.14
C MET A 30 1.39 11.92 -3.50
N PHE A 31 1.31 12.68 -2.41
CA PHE A 31 0.06 12.92 -1.68
C PHE A 31 -0.98 13.71 -2.51
N GLU A 32 -0.50 14.51 -3.46
CA GLU A 32 -1.31 15.20 -4.44
C GLU A 32 -0.49 15.42 -5.72
N PRO A 33 -1.13 15.60 -6.89
CA PRO A 33 -0.43 16.01 -8.09
C PRO A 33 0.18 17.42 -7.91
N PRO A 34 1.41 17.64 -8.37
CA PRO A 34 2.06 18.94 -8.25
C PRO A 34 1.39 19.98 -9.15
N VAL A 35 1.20 21.18 -8.59
CA VAL A 35 0.63 22.34 -9.28
C VAL A 35 1.56 23.55 -9.12
N LYS A 36 1.59 24.39 -10.15
CA LYS A 36 2.27 25.67 -10.11
C LYS A 36 1.48 26.64 -9.23
N LYS A 37 2.11 27.74 -8.81
CA LYS A 37 1.41 28.84 -8.10
C LYS A 37 0.20 29.39 -8.86
N SER A 38 0.19 29.26 -10.19
CA SER A 38 -0.92 29.64 -11.05
C SER A 38 -2.11 28.66 -11.03
N GLY A 39 -2.01 27.55 -10.29
CA GLY A 39 -3.00 26.47 -10.28
C GLY A 39 -2.90 25.49 -11.45
N TYR A 40 -2.01 25.75 -12.42
CA TYR A 40 -1.79 24.85 -13.55
C TYR A 40 -0.97 23.61 -13.16
N PRO A 41 -1.18 22.46 -13.83
CA PRO A 41 -0.41 21.24 -13.55
C PRO A 41 1.09 21.43 -13.79
N ASP A 42 1.91 20.95 -12.85
CA ASP A 42 3.36 21.07 -12.93
C ASP A 42 4.05 19.76 -13.33
N THR A 43 4.13 19.54 -14.63
CA THR A 43 4.74 18.34 -15.21
C THR A 43 6.22 18.16 -14.84
N GLU A 44 6.98 19.25 -14.74
CA GLU A 44 8.41 19.19 -14.43
C GLU A 44 8.63 18.66 -13.00
N THR A 45 7.89 19.23 -12.05
CA THR A 45 7.90 18.75 -10.66
C THR A 45 7.43 17.29 -10.56
N TYR A 46 6.43 16.90 -11.36
CA TYR A 46 5.99 15.49 -11.40
C TYR A 46 7.13 14.56 -11.81
N VAL A 47 7.83 14.86 -12.91
CA VAL A 47 8.96 14.06 -13.42
C VAL A 47 10.12 14.04 -12.42
N HIS A 48 10.41 15.15 -11.75
CA HIS A 48 11.47 15.20 -10.73
C HIS A 48 11.16 14.37 -9.48
N ARG A 49 9.89 14.33 -9.06
CA ARG A 49 9.42 13.52 -7.93
C ARG A 49 9.35 12.04 -8.29
N SER A 50 8.71 11.68 -9.40
CA SER A 50 8.58 10.29 -9.85
C SER A 50 9.94 9.71 -10.22
N GLY A 51 10.85 10.52 -10.73
CA GLY A 51 12.22 10.14 -11.01
C GLY A 51 13.07 9.78 -9.79
N ARG A 52 12.53 9.79 -8.55
CA ARG A 52 13.20 9.24 -7.37
C ARG A 52 13.10 7.71 -7.28
N THR A 53 12.27 7.10 -8.13
CA THR A 53 12.21 5.65 -8.34
C THR A 53 12.59 5.28 -9.77
N GLY A 54 12.80 3.98 -10.03
CA GLY A 54 12.90 3.44 -11.40
C GLY A 54 14.12 3.88 -12.22
N ARG A 55 15.26 4.19 -11.57
CA ARG A 55 16.51 4.58 -12.25
C ARG A 55 17.41 3.39 -12.57
N ALA A 56 18.29 3.57 -13.57
CA ALA A 56 19.34 2.61 -13.95
C ALA A 56 18.81 1.20 -14.30
N GLY A 57 17.71 1.12 -15.05
CA GLY A 57 17.13 -0.15 -15.51
C GLY A 57 16.37 -0.93 -14.43
N ARG A 58 16.25 -0.40 -13.21
CA ARG A 58 15.44 -1.01 -12.14
C ARG A 58 13.97 -0.62 -12.31
N LYS A 59 13.07 -1.54 -11.99
CA LYS A 59 11.64 -1.24 -11.86
C LYS A 59 11.43 -0.35 -10.64
N GLY A 60 10.53 0.62 -10.78
CA GLY A 60 10.17 1.53 -9.72
C GLY A 60 8.70 1.91 -9.82
N THR A 61 8.06 2.13 -8.68
CA THR A 61 6.63 2.43 -8.62
C THR A 61 6.40 3.85 -8.14
N CYS A 62 5.62 4.62 -8.89
CA CYS A 62 5.17 5.94 -8.48
C CYS A 62 3.65 5.97 -8.40
N VAL A 63 3.11 6.20 -7.21
CA VAL A 63 1.68 6.33 -6.95
C VAL A 63 1.37 7.80 -6.69
N THR A 64 0.33 8.33 -7.32
CA THR A 64 -0.16 9.68 -7.05
C THR A 64 -1.59 9.61 -6.54
N LEU A 65 -1.79 10.08 -5.31
CA LEU A 65 -3.11 10.28 -4.75
C LEU A 65 -3.72 11.55 -5.36
N TYR A 66 -5.02 11.53 -5.63
CA TYR A 66 -5.71 12.67 -6.20
C TYR A 66 -7.20 12.65 -5.83
N THR A 67 -7.80 13.82 -5.78
CA THR A 67 -9.26 14.01 -5.67
C THR A 67 -9.90 14.06 -7.05
N PRO A 68 -11.22 13.81 -7.20
CA PRO A 68 -11.90 13.90 -8.50
C PRO A 68 -11.64 15.21 -9.27
N ARG A 69 -11.53 16.34 -8.55
CA ARG A 69 -11.24 17.66 -9.14
C ARG A 69 -9.81 17.78 -9.71
N GLN A 70 -8.88 16.98 -9.22
CA GLN A 70 -7.48 16.96 -9.65
C GLN A 70 -7.23 15.98 -10.83
N ARG A 71 -8.23 15.20 -11.24
CA ARG A 71 -8.08 14.21 -12.32
C ARG A 71 -7.64 14.85 -13.65
N SER A 72 -8.22 16.00 -14.00
CA SER A 72 -7.90 16.72 -15.23
C SER A 72 -6.44 17.22 -15.24
N ALA A 73 -5.88 17.54 -14.08
CA ALA A 73 -4.48 17.93 -13.95
C ALA A 73 -3.55 16.74 -14.25
N LEU A 74 -3.85 15.56 -13.70
CA LEU A 74 -3.10 14.34 -13.97
C LEU A 74 -3.17 13.93 -15.45
N GLN A 75 -4.34 14.02 -16.09
CA GLN A 75 -4.47 13.73 -17.53
C GLN A 75 -3.63 14.68 -18.40
N GLN A 76 -3.51 15.95 -18.01
CA GLN A 76 -2.63 16.90 -18.71
C GLN A 76 -1.15 16.55 -18.51
N ILE A 77 -0.78 16.13 -17.29
CA ILE A 77 0.58 15.66 -16.98
C ILE A 77 0.90 14.41 -17.81
N GLU A 78 0.01 13.41 -17.80
CA GLU A 78 0.10 12.16 -18.58
C GLU A 78 0.36 12.44 -20.07
N ARG A 79 -0.45 13.30 -20.68
CA ARG A 79 -0.29 13.72 -22.09
C ARG A 79 1.05 14.38 -22.38
N LYS A 80 1.52 15.23 -21.46
CA LYS A 80 2.80 15.95 -21.63
C LYS A 80 4.02 15.04 -21.43
N ILE A 81 3.91 14.05 -20.55
CA ILE A 81 4.97 13.06 -20.32
C ILE A 81 5.02 12.03 -21.46
N GLY A 82 3.88 11.74 -22.09
CA GLY A 82 3.78 10.75 -23.16
C GLY A 82 3.73 9.30 -22.67
N ASN A 83 3.49 9.07 -21.37
CA ASN A 83 3.31 7.75 -20.77
C ASN A 83 1.88 7.59 -20.27
N SER A 84 1.27 6.43 -20.48
CA SER A 84 -0.07 6.13 -19.96
C SER A 84 -0.05 5.78 -18.48
N PHE A 85 -0.94 6.40 -17.70
CA PHE A 85 -1.10 6.14 -16.28
C PHE A 85 -2.13 5.03 -16.05
N GLN A 86 -1.87 4.18 -15.06
CA GLN A 86 -2.86 3.23 -14.57
C GLN A 86 -3.75 3.92 -13.51
N TRP A 87 -5.05 3.95 -13.78
CA TRP A 87 -6.04 4.54 -12.87
C TRP A 87 -6.56 3.44 -11.94
N LEU A 88 -6.07 3.44 -10.71
CA LEU A 88 -6.39 2.43 -9.69
C LEU A 88 -7.26 3.05 -8.58
N GLY A 89 -8.16 2.25 -8.03
CA GLY A 89 -8.86 2.57 -6.78
C GLY A 89 -7.98 2.31 -5.55
N ALA A 90 -8.45 2.75 -4.38
CA ALA A 90 -7.81 2.38 -3.12
C ALA A 90 -7.88 0.85 -2.90
N PRO A 91 -6.87 0.24 -2.25
CA PRO A 91 -6.92 -1.16 -1.86
C PRO A 91 -8.17 -1.47 -1.04
N GLN A 92 -8.86 -2.55 -1.36
CA GLN A 92 -10.04 -2.98 -0.62
C GLN A 92 -9.65 -3.75 0.65
N PRO A 93 -10.53 -3.85 1.66
CA PRO A 93 -10.28 -4.66 2.86
C PRO A 93 -9.81 -6.09 2.56
N THR A 94 -10.34 -6.70 1.51
CA THR A 94 -9.96 -8.04 1.05
C THR A 94 -8.54 -8.09 0.48
N ASP A 95 -8.07 -7.03 -0.18
CA ASP A 95 -6.69 -6.95 -0.67
C ASP A 95 -5.70 -6.86 0.48
N ILE A 96 -6.06 -6.12 1.54
CA ILE A 96 -5.25 -6.01 2.76
C ILE A 96 -5.10 -7.38 3.41
N LEU A 97 -6.19 -8.13 3.58
CA LEU A 97 -6.16 -9.46 4.17
C LEU A 97 -5.33 -10.45 3.35
N LYS A 98 -5.41 -10.40 2.02
CA LYS A 98 -4.60 -11.24 1.13
C LYS A 98 -3.10 -10.96 1.30
N VAL A 99 -2.71 -9.69 1.29
CA VAL A 99 -1.30 -9.30 1.47
C VAL A 99 -0.81 -9.68 2.86
N ALA A 100 -1.64 -9.46 3.89
CA ALA A 100 -1.32 -9.82 5.27
C ALA A 100 -1.10 -11.33 5.42
N ALA A 101 -1.93 -12.16 4.78
CA ALA A 101 -1.76 -13.61 4.76
C ALA A 101 -0.41 -14.02 4.13
N THR A 102 -0.02 -13.40 3.01
CA THR A 102 1.29 -13.66 2.38
C THR A 102 2.46 -13.24 3.29
N GLN A 103 2.37 -12.08 3.94
CA GLN A 103 3.43 -11.59 4.84
C GLN A 103 3.62 -12.46 6.08
N VAL A 104 2.54 -13.05 6.60
CA VAL A 104 2.66 -13.99 7.72
C VAL A 104 3.37 -15.26 7.30
N LEU A 105 3.18 -15.77 6.08
CA LEU A 105 3.91 -16.94 5.61
C LEU A 105 5.42 -16.69 5.55
N ASP A 106 5.84 -15.52 5.09
CA ASP A 106 7.26 -15.12 5.14
C ASP A 106 7.78 -15.06 6.58
N SER A 107 6.95 -14.61 7.52
CA SER A 107 7.31 -14.54 8.94
C SER A 107 7.39 -15.93 9.57
N LEU A 108 6.48 -16.82 9.21
CA LEU A 108 6.43 -18.21 9.65
C LEU A 108 7.69 -18.97 9.22
N SER A 109 8.18 -18.74 8.00
CA SER A 109 9.42 -19.38 7.50
C SER A 109 10.70 -19.00 8.27
N ARG A 110 10.65 -17.95 9.08
CA ARG A 110 11.79 -17.46 9.89
C ARG A 110 11.75 -17.96 11.33
N VAL A 111 10.69 -18.67 11.72
CA VAL A 111 10.56 -19.22 13.06
C VAL A 111 11.56 -20.37 13.23
N ASP A 112 12.32 -20.35 14.32
CA ASP A 112 13.26 -21.42 14.64
C ASP A 112 12.51 -22.70 15.02
N ASN A 113 12.99 -23.86 14.55
CA ASN A 113 12.39 -25.14 14.87
C ASN A 113 12.55 -25.49 16.36
N ASP A 114 13.58 -24.96 17.02
CA ASP A 114 13.89 -25.28 18.42
C ASP A 114 12.83 -24.77 19.40
N ILE A 115 12.05 -23.75 19.03
CA ILE A 115 10.97 -23.23 19.89
C ILE A 115 9.65 -24.00 19.72
N LEU A 116 9.47 -24.73 18.61
CA LEU A 116 8.21 -25.41 18.28
C LEU A 116 7.73 -26.40 19.36
N PRO A 117 8.60 -27.17 20.05
CA PRO A 117 8.17 -28.05 21.13
C PRO A 117 7.41 -27.32 22.25
N ALA A 118 7.74 -26.05 22.53
CA ALA A 118 7.07 -25.27 23.57
C ALA A 118 5.64 -24.85 23.19
N PHE A 119 5.30 -24.84 21.90
CA PHE A 119 3.98 -24.48 21.39
C PHE A 119 3.12 -25.70 21.02
N LYS A 120 3.69 -26.91 21.07
CA LYS A 120 3.05 -28.13 20.58
C LYS A 120 1.73 -28.44 21.31
N GLU A 121 1.75 -28.44 22.64
CA GLU A 121 0.55 -28.75 23.45
C GLU A 121 -0.60 -27.76 23.19
N ALA A 122 -0.26 -26.47 23.04
CA ALA A 122 -1.25 -25.43 22.68
C ALA A 122 -1.77 -25.60 21.25
N ALA A 123 -0.92 -26.02 20.31
CA ALA A 123 -1.33 -26.31 18.94
C ALA A 123 -2.28 -27.51 18.87
N ASP A 124 -1.97 -28.59 19.60
CA ASP A 124 -2.83 -29.79 19.69
C ASP A 124 -4.19 -29.41 20.31
N SER A 125 -4.20 -28.66 21.40
CA SER A 125 -5.42 -28.16 22.04
C SER A 125 -6.27 -27.29 21.10
N ALA A 126 -5.62 -26.41 20.33
CA ALA A 126 -6.32 -25.56 19.36
C ALA A 126 -6.92 -26.38 18.20
N ILE A 127 -6.22 -27.41 17.71
CA ILE A 127 -6.75 -28.29 16.66
C ILE A 127 -8.00 -29.02 17.17
N GLU A 128 -7.98 -29.49 18.42
CA GLU A 128 -9.14 -30.13 19.06
C GLU A 128 -10.32 -29.16 19.23
N GLU A 129 -10.07 -27.95 19.73
CA GLU A 129 -11.12 -26.94 19.96
C GLU A 129 -11.81 -26.51 18.65
N PHE A 130 -11.05 -26.32 17.58
CA PHE A 130 -11.60 -25.90 16.30
C PHE A 130 -12.19 -27.07 15.49
N GLY A 131 -11.80 -28.32 15.78
CA GLY A 131 -12.28 -29.52 15.09
C GLY A 131 -11.81 -29.67 13.64
N ASP A 132 -11.06 -28.70 13.10
CA ASP A 132 -10.44 -28.74 11.78
C ASP A 132 -9.05 -28.06 11.81
N VAL A 133 -8.04 -28.76 11.30
CA VAL A 133 -6.65 -28.30 11.28
C VAL A 133 -6.48 -27.05 10.42
N ASN A 134 -7.15 -27.00 9.27
CA ASN A 134 -7.02 -25.85 8.36
C ASN A 134 -7.68 -24.60 8.95
N GLN A 135 -8.81 -24.76 9.64
CA GLN A 135 -9.50 -23.69 10.32
C GLN A 135 -8.69 -23.14 11.50
N ALA A 136 -8.10 -24.02 12.32
CA ALA A 136 -7.20 -23.63 13.41
C ALA A 136 -5.97 -22.87 12.88
N LEU A 137 -5.33 -23.40 11.83
CA LEU A 137 -4.17 -22.77 11.20
C LEU A 137 -4.54 -21.41 10.57
N ALA A 138 -5.65 -21.32 9.85
CA ALA A 138 -6.11 -20.07 9.27
C ALA A 138 -6.40 -19.00 10.34
N ALA A 139 -7.02 -19.39 11.46
CA ALA A 139 -7.27 -18.49 12.59
C ALA A 139 -5.96 -18.02 13.24
N ALA A 140 -5.00 -18.93 13.45
CA ALA A 140 -3.68 -18.60 13.99
C ALA A 140 -2.89 -17.66 13.07
N LEU A 141 -2.91 -17.89 11.74
CA LEU A 141 -2.27 -17.02 10.76
C LEU A 141 -2.94 -15.63 10.73
N ALA A 142 -4.27 -15.56 10.80
CA ALA A 142 -5.00 -14.30 10.86
C ALA A 142 -4.65 -13.51 12.13
N LEU A 143 -4.59 -14.18 13.28
CA LEU A 143 -4.16 -13.59 14.55
C LEU A 143 -2.70 -13.09 14.48
N ALA A 144 -1.79 -13.90 13.94
CA ALA A 144 -0.39 -13.52 13.75
C ALA A 144 -0.23 -12.33 12.78
N ALA A 145 -1.14 -12.21 11.80
CA ALA A 145 -1.22 -11.05 10.92
C ALA A 145 -1.77 -9.78 11.61
N GLY A 146 -2.26 -9.89 12.85
CA GLY A 146 -2.93 -8.81 13.57
C GLY A 146 -4.38 -8.57 13.14
N HIS A 147 -5.00 -9.52 12.43
CA HIS A 147 -6.35 -9.40 11.87
C HIS A 147 -7.30 -10.42 12.50
N THR A 148 -8.08 -9.99 13.49
CA THR A 148 -9.10 -10.84 14.15
C THR A 148 -10.52 -10.58 13.66
N LYS A 149 -10.72 -9.52 12.88
CA LYS A 149 -12.01 -9.11 12.30
C LYS A 149 -11.80 -8.56 10.90
N MET A 150 -12.86 -8.56 10.11
CA MET A 150 -12.88 -7.86 8.82
C MET A 150 -12.52 -6.38 9.05
N PRO A 151 -11.56 -5.80 8.30
CA PRO A 151 -11.34 -4.37 8.34
C PRO A 151 -12.65 -3.64 7.99
N ALA A 152 -12.94 -2.54 8.67
CA ALA A 152 -14.17 -1.79 8.46
C ALA A 152 -14.31 -1.40 6.97
N PRO A 153 -15.48 -1.58 6.35
CA PRO A 153 -15.71 -1.10 4.99
C PRO A 153 -15.53 0.42 4.95
N ARG A 154 -14.99 0.89 3.83
CA ARG A 154 -14.75 2.31 3.58
C ARG A 154 -15.42 2.72 2.29
N SER A 155 -15.96 3.94 2.29
CA SER A 155 -16.51 4.57 1.09
C SER A 155 -15.38 4.79 0.09
N LEU A 156 -15.56 4.34 -1.15
CA LEU A 156 -14.63 4.62 -2.25
C LEU A 156 -14.52 6.11 -2.57
N LEU A 157 -15.52 6.91 -2.19
CA LEU A 157 -15.57 8.35 -2.46
C LEU A 157 -14.95 9.19 -1.34
N THR A 158 -15.18 8.80 -0.08
CA THR A 158 -14.82 9.61 1.09
C THR A 158 -13.79 8.97 1.99
N ASN A 159 -13.48 7.68 1.80
CA ASN A 159 -12.59 6.88 2.63
C ASN A 159 -12.95 6.89 4.14
N MET A 160 -14.22 7.18 4.48
CA MET A 160 -14.71 7.17 5.86
C MET A 160 -15.08 5.76 6.30
N ASP A 161 -14.71 5.41 7.53
CA ASP A 161 -15.02 4.12 8.16
C ASP A 161 -16.53 3.97 8.39
N GLY A 162 -17.06 2.78 8.14
CA GLY A 162 -18.47 2.45 8.37
C GLY A 162 -19.44 2.92 7.27
N PHE A 163 -18.92 3.49 6.19
CA PHE A 163 -19.69 3.87 5.00
C PHE A 163 -19.31 2.95 3.83
N THR A 164 -20.29 2.58 3.01
CA THR A 164 -20.09 1.77 1.79
C THR A 164 -20.59 2.55 0.58
N THR A 165 -19.79 2.62 -0.48
CA THR A 165 -20.22 3.25 -1.74
C THR A 165 -21.23 2.35 -2.45
N CYS A 166 -22.43 2.88 -2.70
CA CYS A 166 -23.44 2.22 -3.51
C CYS A 166 -23.29 2.66 -4.97
N GLN A 167 -23.19 1.70 -5.88
CA GLN A 167 -23.25 1.93 -7.32
C GLN A 167 -24.57 1.35 -7.83
N PHE A 168 -25.31 2.15 -8.58
CA PHE A 168 -26.51 1.74 -9.29
C PHE A 168 -26.29 2.01 -10.78
N ASP A 169 -26.29 0.95 -11.57
CA ASP A 169 -26.23 1.03 -13.02
C ASP A 169 -27.66 0.88 -13.57
N ALA A 170 -28.28 1.99 -13.98
CA ALA A 170 -29.44 1.94 -14.85
C ALA A 170 -28.95 1.85 -16.29
N GLY A 171 -28.98 0.66 -16.89
CA GLY A 171 -28.71 0.49 -18.32
C GLY A 171 -29.85 1.05 -19.19
N ASN A 172 -29.63 1.48 -20.44
CA ASN A 172 -28.40 1.44 -21.27
C ASN A 172 -28.10 2.81 -21.90
#